data_AF-A0A399SLF2-F1
#
_entry.id   AF-A0A399SLF2-F1
#
_cell.length_a   1.000
_cell.length_b   1.000
_cell.length_c   1.000
_cell.angle_alpha   90.00
_cell.angle_beta   90.00
_cell.angle_gamma   90.00
#
_symmetry.space_group_name_H-M   'P 1'
#
loop_
_entity.id
_entity.type
_entity.pdbx_description
1 polymer ?
#
loop_
_entity_poly.entity_id
_entity_poly.type
_entity_poly.pdbx_seq_one_letter_code
_entity_poly.pdbx_strand_id
1 'polypeptide(L)'
;SGVAASMGTIASAPVPPGADAIVPIEAATPDRFVDEAATDAVVSFAAPVDPGAYVRAQGSDLAAGSVLVVAGTRVLPAHWGVLASAGVATVAVRRRPVVLLLSTGLELRGPGEEL
;
A
#
# COMPACT_ATOMS: atom_id res chain seq x y z
N SER A 1 10.44 37.64 1.61
CA SER A 1 11.85 37.25 1.79
C SER A 1 11.87 36.15 2.81
N GLY A 2 11.86 34.89 2.37
CA GLY A 2 11.87 33.73 3.26
C GLY A 2 12.83 32.73 2.64
N VAL A 3 13.91 32.43 3.36
CA VAL A 3 14.86 31.39 2.97
C VAL A 3 14.12 30.06 3.15
N ALA A 4 13.62 29.49 2.06
CA ALA A 4 13.12 28.13 2.05
C ALA A 4 14.33 27.21 1.93
N ALA A 5 14.80 26.67 3.05
CA ALA A 5 15.75 25.57 3.02
C ALA A 5 15.04 24.36 2.41
N SER A 6 15.33 24.03 1.15
CA SER A 6 14.79 22.86 0.47
C SER A 6 15.72 21.67 0.72
N MET A 7 15.29 20.71 1.52
CA MET A 7 15.97 19.43 1.68
C MET A 7 15.36 18.41 0.71
N GLY A 8 16.19 17.72 -0.06
CA GLY A 8 15.70 16.69 -0.99
C GLY A 8 15.09 15.51 -0.25
N THR A 9 13.84 15.16 -0.58
CA THR A 9 13.16 13.98 -0.02
C THR A 9 12.69 13.05 -1.13
N ILE A 10 12.87 11.74 -0.93
CA ILE A 10 12.25 10.72 -1.79
C ILE A 10 10.80 10.49 -1.36
N ALA A 11 9.93 10.08 -2.28
CA ALA A 11 8.47 9.98 -2.07
C ALA A 11 8.03 9.07 -0.90
N SER A 12 8.91 8.22 -0.36
CA SER A 12 8.67 7.36 0.80
C SER A 12 9.33 7.84 2.09
N ALA A 13 10.09 8.93 2.06
CA ALA A 13 10.74 9.48 3.25
C ALA A 13 9.74 10.27 4.13
N PRO A 14 9.92 10.27 5.46
CA PRO A 14 9.15 11.15 6.33
C PRO A 14 9.29 12.61 5.93
N VAL A 15 8.21 13.38 6.06
CA VAL A 15 8.24 14.83 5.87
C VAL A 15 9.14 15.45 6.94
N PRO A 16 10.11 16.31 6.58
CA PRO A 16 10.97 16.96 7.54
C PRO A 16 10.19 17.84 8.54
N PRO A 17 10.67 17.98 9.78
CA PRO A 17 10.05 18.89 10.75
C PRO A 17 9.94 20.32 10.21
N GLY A 18 8.74 20.89 10.30
CA GLY A 18 8.47 22.27 9.85
C GLY A 18 8.09 22.41 8.37
N ALA A 19 8.15 21.33 7.58
CA ALA A 19 7.58 21.30 6.24
C ALA A 19 6.14 20.74 6.26
N ASP A 20 5.27 21.30 5.42
CA ASP A 20 3.85 20.92 5.31
C ASP A 20 3.43 20.54 3.88
N ALA A 21 4.33 20.62 2.89
CA ALA A 21 4.11 20.20 1.51
C ALA A 21 5.42 19.67 0.89
N ILE A 22 5.29 18.84 -0.15
CA ILE A 22 6.43 18.35 -0.96
C ILE A 22 6.26 18.89 -2.39
N VAL A 23 7.35 19.42 -2.96
CA VAL A 23 7.37 19.82 -4.38
C VAL A 23 8.06 18.73 -5.19
N PRO A 24 7.42 18.17 -6.24
CA PRO A 24 8.07 17.23 -7.15
C PRO A 24 9.30 17.86 -7.80
N ILE A 25 10.38 17.09 -7.99
CA ILE A 25 11.65 17.61 -8.48
C ILE A 25 11.53 18.18 -9.90
N GLU A 26 10.65 17.59 -10.72
CA GLU A 26 10.31 18.04 -12.07
C GLU A 26 9.62 19.42 -12.10
N ALA A 27 9.09 19.89 -10.96
CA ALA A 27 8.47 21.21 -10.81
C ALA A 27 9.40 22.24 -10.12
N ALA A 28 10.62 21.81 -9.76
CA ALA A 28 11.65 22.66 -9.17
C ALA A 28 12.66 23.10 -10.24
N THR A 29 13.35 24.21 -9.99
CA THR A 29 14.50 24.65 -10.78
C THR A 29 15.71 24.80 -9.87
N PRO A 30 16.81 24.06 -10.12
CA PRO A 30 16.96 23.06 -11.17
C PRO A 30 16.12 21.79 -10.89
N ASP A 31 15.79 21.04 -11.93
CA ASP A 31 14.99 19.80 -11.89
C ASP A 31 15.81 18.57 -11.42
N ARG A 32 16.70 18.80 -10.46
CA ARG A 32 17.61 17.81 -9.89
C ARG A 32 17.96 18.18 -8.47
N PHE A 33 18.35 17.19 -7.67
CA PHE A 33 18.90 17.45 -6.35
C PHE A 33 20.19 18.27 -6.45
N VAL A 34 20.27 19.29 -5.59
CA VAL A 34 21.49 20.07 -5.38
C VAL A 34 22.40 19.34 -4.40
N ASP A 35 23.71 19.56 -4.53
CA ASP A 35 24.71 18.96 -3.64
C ASP A 35 24.51 19.44 -2.20
N GLU A 36 24.46 18.52 -1.23
CA GLU A 36 24.31 18.84 0.20
C GLU A 36 25.49 19.68 0.73
N ALA A 37 26.67 19.58 0.11
CA ALA A 37 27.85 20.37 0.47
C ALA A 37 27.84 21.79 -0.11
N ALA A 38 26.89 22.13 -0.98
CA ALA A 38 26.80 23.45 -1.59
C ALA A 38 26.18 24.46 -0.61
N THR A 39 26.97 25.43 -0.15
CA THR A 39 26.51 26.48 0.77
C THR A 39 25.59 27.51 0.12
N ASP A 40 25.62 27.63 -1.21
CA ASP A 40 24.87 28.65 -1.97
C ASP A 40 23.85 28.03 -2.94
N ALA A 41 23.35 26.82 -2.65
CA ALA A 41 22.34 26.20 -3.49
C ALA A 41 21.03 27.00 -3.45
N VAL A 42 20.50 27.34 -4.63
CA VAL A 42 19.22 28.03 -4.79
C VAL A 42 18.26 27.11 -5.55
N VAL A 43 17.09 26.90 -4.96
CA VAL A 43 15.96 26.20 -5.59
C VAL A 43 14.82 27.19 -5.74
N SER A 44 14.22 27.23 -6.92
CA SER A 44 13.01 28.02 -7.19
C SER A 44 11.86 27.13 -7.65
N PHE A 45 10.64 27.60 -7.39
CA PHE A 45 9.40 26.91 -7.74
C PHE A 45 8.57 27.79 -8.67
N ALA A 46 7.99 27.19 -9.71
CA ALA A 46 7.24 27.92 -10.72
C ALA A 46 5.89 28.46 -10.20
N ALA A 47 5.35 27.85 -9.15
CA ALA A 47 4.05 28.19 -8.57
C ALA A 47 4.05 27.97 -7.04
N PRO A 48 3.17 28.68 -6.31
CA PRO A 48 2.89 28.33 -4.91
C PRO A 48 2.34 26.91 -4.81
N VAL A 49 2.63 26.24 -3.69
CA VAL A 49 2.18 24.88 -3.40
C VAL A 49 1.25 24.91 -2.21
N ASP A 50 0.10 24.26 -2.34
CA ASP A 50 -0.89 24.21 -1.26
C ASP A 50 -0.36 23.36 -0.08
N PRO A 51 -0.68 23.74 1.17
CA PRO A 51 -0.39 22.91 2.34
C PRO A 51 -0.97 21.50 2.17
N GLY A 52 -0.16 20.48 2.49
CA GLY A 52 -0.51 19.07 2.36
C GLY A 52 -0.30 18.48 0.96
N ALA A 53 0.09 19.27 -0.05
CA ALA A 53 0.36 18.74 -1.38
C ALA A 53 1.48 17.69 -1.34
N TYR A 54 1.21 16.54 -1.96
CA TYR A 54 2.11 15.39 -2.02
C TYR A 54 2.55 14.82 -0.66
N VAL A 55 1.89 15.20 0.43
CA VAL A 55 2.09 14.64 1.77
C VAL A 55 1.01 13.60 2.04
N ARG A 56 1.42 12.39 2.44
CA ARG A 56 0.49 11.36 2.92
C ARG A 56 0.46 11.37 4.43
N ALA A 57 -0.71 11.61 5.01
CA ALA A 57 -0.90 11.52 6.44
C ALA A 57 -0.70 10.08 6.92
N GLN A 58 -0.17 9.90 8.14
CA GLN A 58 -0.07 8.58 8.74
C GLN A 58 -1.46 7.92 8.82
N GLY A 59 -1.57 6.70 8.33
CA GLY A 59 -2.84 5.96 8.31
C GLY A 59 -3.87 6.45 7.29
N SER A 60 -3.47 7.27 6.30
CA SER A 60 -4.35 7.71 5.20
C SER A 60 -5.01 6.55 4.47
N ASP A 61 -4.30 5.43 4.35
CA ASP A 61 -4.76 4.27 3.58
C ASP A 61 -5.55 3.29 4.48
N LEU A 62 -5.14 3.16 5.75
CA LEU A 62 -5.77 2.30 6.74
C LEU A 62 -5.65 2.93 8.13
N ALA A 63 -6.80 3.25 8.74
CA ALA A 63 -6.85 3.69 10.12
C ALA A 63 -6.64 2.51 11.08
N ALA A 64 -5.98 2.76 12.21
CA ALA A 64 -5.87 1.78 13.28
C ALA A 64 -7.26 1.35 13.77
N GLY A 65 -7.45 0.05 13.95
CA GLY A 65 -8.75 -0.52 14.37
C GLY A 65 -9.77 -0.71 13.24
N SER A 66 -9.44 -0.34 12.00
CA SER A 66 -10.30 -0.62 10.85
C SER A 66 -10.43 -2.14 10.60
N VAL A 67 -11.62 -2.57 10.17
CA VAL A 67 -11.85 -3.96 9.78
C VAL A 67 -11.33 -4.18 8.37
N LEU A 68 -10.24 -4.95 8.25
CA LEU A 68 -9.64 -5.26 6.95
C LEU A 68 -10.44 -6.29 6.14
N VAL A 69 -10.94 -7.33 6.81
CA VAL A 69 -11.74 -8.40 6.21
C VAL A 69 -12.79 -8.86 7.22
N VAL A 70 -14.05 -8.89 6.83
CA VAL A 70 -15.15 -9.34 7.69
C VAL A 70 -15.11 -10.86 7.88
N ALA A 71 -15.37 -11.33 9.09
CA ALA A 71 -15.45 -12.76 9.39
C ALA A 71 -16.50 -13.46 8.50
N GLY A 72 -16.15 -14.65 7.98
CA GLY A 72 -17.00 -15.39 7.02
C GLY A 72 -16.71 -15.06 5.56
N THR A 73 -15.91 -14.04 5.28
CA THR A 73 -15.43 -13.73 3.92
C THR A 73 -14.51 -14.84 3.42
N ARG A 74 -14.73 -15.30 2.17
CA ARG A 74 -13.77 -16.16 1.47
C ARG A 74 -12.52 -15.34 1.15
N VAL A 75 -11.37 -15.78 1.66
CA VAL A 75 -10.10 -15.10 1.41
C VAL A 75 -9.70 -15.29 -0.06
N LEU A 76 -9.39 -14.19 -0.74
CA LEU A 76 -9.00 -14.09 -2.15
C LEU A 76 -7.65 -13.37 -2.24
N PRO A 77 -6.95 -13.39 -3.39
CA PRO A 77 -5.63 -12.76 -3.51
C PRO A 77 -5.59 -11.29 -3.06
N ALA A 78 -6.61 -10.49 -3.40
CA ALA A 78 -6.69 -9.08 -2.98
C ALA A 78 -6.73 -8.92 -1.45
N HIS A 79 -7.43 -9.81 -0.75
CA HIS A 79 -7.48 -9.81 0.72
C HIS A 79 -6.11 -10.10 1.33
N TRP A 80 -5.33 -11.00 0.73
CA TRP A 80 -3.95 -11.26 1.19
C TRP A 80 -3.05 -10.06 1.04
N GLY A 81 -3.19 -9.29 -0.05
CA GLY A 81 -2.46 -8.05 -0.25
C GLY A 81 -2.70 -7.04 0.88
N VAL A 82 -3.97 -6.82 1.23
CA VAL A 82 -4.37 -5.89 2.30
C VAL A 82 -3.91 -6.38 3.68
N LEU A 83 -4.03 -7.68 3.96
CA LEU A 83 -3.57 -8.25 5.23
C LEU A 83 -2.05 -8.13 5.38
N ALA A 84 -1.30 -8.40 4.30
CA ALA A 84 0.15 -8.30 4.30
C ALA A 84 0.63 -6.85 4.47
N SER A 85 0.00 -5.88 3.78
CA SER A 85 0.35 -4.46 3.93
C SER A 85 0.07 -3.93 5.34
N ALA A 86 -0.90 -4.51 6.04
CA ALA A 86 -1.20 -4.22 7.44
C ALA A 86 -0.34 -5.01 8.45
N GLY A 87 0.64 -5.81 7.99
CA GLY A 87 1.52 -6.60 8.87
C GLY A 87 0.86 -7.84 9.49
N VAL A 88 -0.27 -8.30 8.97
CA VAL A 88 -0.98 -9.48 9.49
C VAL A 88 -0.41 -10.75 8.85
N ALA A 89 0.43 -11.46 9.60
CA ALA A 89 1.11 -12.67 9.12
C ALA A 89 0.23 -13.93 9.12
N THR A 90 -0.77 -14.00 10.01
CA THR A 90 -1.66 -15.15 10.14
C THR A 90 -3.10 -14.70 10.37
N VAL A 91 -4.05 -15.50 9.87
CA VAL A 91 -5.48 -15.26 10.05
C VAL A 91 -6.20 -16.55 10.43
N ALA A 92 -7.17 -16.45 11.33
CA ALA A 92 -8.03 -17.56 11.67
C ALA A 92 -8.99 -17.85 10.51
N VAL A 93 -9.00 -19.10 10.03
CA VAL A 93 -9.91 -19.56 8.98
C VAL A 93 -10.73 -20.75 9.44
N ARG A 94 -11.90 -20.94 8.84
CA ARG A 94 -12.66 -22.18 9.01
C ARG A 94 -11.89 -23.33 8.36
N ARG A 95 -11.81 -24.47 9.03
CA ARG A 95 -11.24 -25.71 8.46
C ARG A 95 -12.01 -26.10 7.21
N ARG A 96 -11.31 -26.54 6.17
CA ARG A 96 -11.95 -27.07 4.96
C ARG A 96 -12.76 -28.33 5.33
N PRO A 97 -14.05 -28.41 4.97
CA PRO A 97 -14.84 -29.60 5.24
C PRO A 97 -14.24 -30.80 4.49
N VAL A 98 -14.19 -31.95 5.17
CA VAL A 98 -13.80 -33.22 4.58
C VAL A 98 -15.09 -34.01 4.40
N VAL A 99 -15.39 -34.39 3.17
CA VAL A 99 -16.64 -35.09 2.81
C VAL A 99 -16.29 -36.45 2.23
N LEU A 100 -16.93 -37.50 2.78
CA LEU A 100 -16.92 -38.84 2.20
C LEU A 100 -18.09 -38.97 1.24
N LEU A 101 -17.82 -39.38 0.00
CA LEU A 101 -18.84 -39.73 -0.98
C LEU A 101 -18.87 -41.25 -1.13
N LEU A 102 -20.03 -41.86 -0.84
CA LEU A 102 -20.27 -43.28 -1.04
C LEU A 102 -21.44 -43.45 -2.00
N SER A 103 -21.23 -44.22 -3.06
CA SER A 103 -22.30 -44.62 -3.97
C SER A 103 -22.67 -46.06 -3.64
N THR A 104 -23.96 -46.32 -3.40
CA THR A 104 -24.49 -47.66 -3.13
C THR A 104 -25.56 -47.99 -4.15
N GLY A 105 -25.39 -49.10 -4.86
CA GLY A 105 -26.30 -49.56 -5.91
C GLY A 105 -25.63 -50.70 -6.67
N LEU A 106 -26.39 -51.77 -6.95
CA LEU A 106 -25.90 -52.89 -7.76
C LEU A 106 -25.81 -52.52 -9.25
N GLU A 107 -26.54 -51.48 -9.64
CA GLU A 107 -26.57 -50.87 -10.96
C GLU A 107 -25.39 -49.93 -11.24
N LEU A 108 -24.55 -49.66 -10.23
CA LEU A 108 -23.40 -48.78 -10.37
C LEU A 108 -22.32 -49.48 -11.21
N ARG A 109 -22.04 -48.89 -12.37
CA ARG A 109 -20.94 -49.29 -13.24
C ARG A 109 -19.71 -48.44 -12.96
N GLY A 110 -18.55 -49.06 -13.05
CA GLY A 110 -17.27 -48.36 -12.91
C GLY A 110 -17.05 -47.36 -14.05
N PRO A 111 -16.25 -46.30 -13.85
CA PRO A 111 -15.84 -45.43 -14.95
C PRO A 111 -15.12 -46.24 -16.03
N GLY A 112 -15.71 -46.34 -17.23
CA GLY A 112 -15.13 -47.04 -18.38
C GLY A 112 -15.64 -48.48 -18.63
N GLU A 113 -16.64 -48.97 -17.89
CA GLU A 113 -17.34 -50.19 -18.27
C GLU A 113 -18.26 -49.93 -19.50
N GLU A 114 -18.25 -50.85 -20.48
CA GLU A 114 -19.16 -50.81 -21.63
C GLU A 114 -20.62 -51.10 -21.21
N LEU A 115 -21.56 -50.44 -21.89
CA LEU A 115 -23.00 -50.48 -21.62
C LEU A 115 -23.64 -51.83 -21.98
#